data_AF-A0A8S1U4C7-F1
#
_entry.id   AF-A0A8S1U4C7-F1
#
_cell.length_a   1.000
_cell.length_b   1.000
_cell.length_c   1.000
_cell.angle_alpha   90.00
_cell.angle_beta   90.00
_cell.angle_gamma   90.00
#
_symmetry.space_group_name_H-M   'P 1'
#
loop_
_entity.id
_entity.type
_entity.pdbx_description
1 polymer ?
#
loop_
_entity_poly.entity_id
_entity_poly.type
_entity_poly.pdbx_seq_one_letter_code
_entity_poly.pdbx_strand_id
1 'polypeptide(L)'
;MGISFLILQQQTFIIKSQLIISITSLSLFTSKFRFIFLMFYFKLPSFLRFDDQLNEMVLLYRRTRVFYEAGKRVIFMFVAFNVFLCIFYMIGLYSVASNYNSWLTNSGNFGIILDRPLHEIYFFGFYFSLGTVSTTMGYGDISPMNIIECSW
;
A
#
# COMPACT_ATOMS: atom_id res chain seq x y z
N MET A 1 -29.35 6.07 -18.77
CA MET A 1 -28.45 5.06 -18.17
C MET A 1 -27.04 5.00 -18.78
N GLY A 2 -26.81 5.45 -20.04
CA GLY A 2 -25.47 5.35 -20.67
C GLY A 2 -24.38 6.30 -20.13
N ILE A 3 -24.75 7.50 -19.65
CA ILE A 3 -23.77 8.53 -19.21
C ILE A 3 -23.06 8.11 -17.91
N SER A 4 -23.76 7.45 -17.00
CA SER A 4 -23.19 7.01 -15.71
C SER A 4 -22.17 5.88 -15.88
N PHE A 5 -22.35 5.03 -16.89
CA PHE A 5 -21.43 3.93 -17.21
C PHE A 5 -20.12 4.43 -17.86
N LEU A 6 -20.22 5.45 -18.73
CA LEU A 6 -19.06 6.12 -19.33
C LEU A 6 -18.20 6.84 -18.28
N ILE A 7 -18.83 7.51 -17.31
CA ILE A 7 -18.12 8.19 -16.21
C ILE A 7 -17.38 7.17 -15.33
N LEU A 8 -18.01 6.03 -15.02
CA LEU A 8 -17.39 4.94 -14.26
C LEU A 8 -16.20 4.32 -15.02
N GLN A 9 -16.32 4.05 -16.32
CA GLN A 9 -15.20 3.57 -17.13
C GLN A 9 -14.06 4.59 -17.19
N GLN A 10 -14.37 5.87 -17.37
CA GLN A 10 -13.37 6.93 -17.45
C GLN A 10 -12.64 7.12 -16.11
N GLN A 11 -13.33 7.01 -14.97
CA GLN A 11 -12.69 7.03 -13.66
C GLN A 11 -11.77 5.82 -13.42
N THR A 12 -12.19 4.61 -13.82
CA THR A 12 -11.33 3.42 -13.68
C THR A 12 -10.07 3.51 -14.55
N PHE A 13 -10.13 4.17 -15.71
CA PHE A 13 -8.99 4.39 -16.58
C PHE A 13 -8.01 5.42 -16.00
N ILE A 14 -8.53 6.52 -15.44
CA ILE A 14 -7.71 7.56 -14.80
C ILE A 14 -6.99 6.97 -13.57
N ILE A 15 -7.67 6.21 -12.73
CA ILE A 15 -7.07 5.57 -11.55
C ILE A 15 -5.97 4.56 -11.96
N LYS A 16 -6.20 3.77 -13.01
CA LYS A 16 -5.21 2.83 -13.55
C LYS A 16 -3.97 3.55 -14.11
N SER A 17 -4.17 4.66 -14.84
CA SER A 17 -3.10 5.47 -15.40
C SER A 17 -2.25 6.15 -14.31
N GLN A 18 -2.89 6.72 -13.30
CA GLN A 18 -2.22 7.37 -12.16
C GLN A 18 -1.40 6.36 -11.33
N LEU A 19 -1.92 5.15 -11.12
CA LEU A 19 -1.17 4.07 -10.48
C LEU A 19 0.08 3.68 -11.29
N ILE A 20 -0.04 3.56 -12.62
CA ILE A 20 1.09 3.19 -13.48
C ILE A 20 2.16 4.29 -13.46
N ILE A 21 1.77 5.56 -13.52
CA ILE A 21 2.69 6.71 -13.48
C ILE A 21 3.40 6.81 -12.13
N SER A 22 2.69 6.51 -11.03
CA SER A 22 3.27 6.49 -9.68
C SER A 22 4.22 5.32 -9.47
N ILE A 23 3.94 4.16 -10.08
CA ILE A 23 4.82 2.99 -10.03
C ILE A 23 6.06 3.21 -10.90
N THR A 24 5.95 3.86 -12.06
CA THR A 24 7.09 4.18 -12.93
C THR A 24 7.98 5.29 -12.36
N SER A 25 7.41 6.27 -11.66
CA SER A 25 8.19 7.30 -10.95
C SER A 25 8.94 6.71 -9.75
N LEU A 26 8.30 5.82 -8.97
CA LEU A 26 8.94 5.07 -7.89
C LEU A 26 10.05 4.15 -8.40
N SER A 27 9.85 3.57 -9.57
CA SER A 27 10.82 2.74 -10.28
C SER A 27 12.14 3.48 -10.57
N LEU A 28 12.04 4.71 -11.10
CA LEU A 28 13.22 5.49 -11.47
C LEU A 28 14.07 5.93 -10.28
N PHE A 29 13.46 6.08 -9.10
CA PHE A 29 14.15 6.52 -7.88
C PHE A 29 14.99 5.42 -7.20
N THR A 30 14.80 4.14 -7.59
CA THR A 30 15.16 3.00 -6.73
C THR A 30 16.21 2.05 -7.35
N SER A 31 17.25 2.59 -8.00
CA SER A 31 18.27 1.78 -8.70
C SER A 31 19.14 0.87 -7.81
N LYS A 32 19.07 1.01 -6.48
CA LYS A 32 19.82 0.17 -5.50
C LYS A 32 18.99 -0.92 -4.82
N PHE A 33 17.66 -0.83 -4.82
CA PHE A 33 16.84 -1.85 -4.18
C PHE A 33 16.29 -2.86 -5.18
N ARG A 34 16.05 -4.08 -4.69
CA ARG A 34 15.60 -5.26 -5.44
C ARG A 34 14.24 -5.02 -6.14
N PHE A 35 14.30 -4.35 -7.28
CA PHE A 35 13.20 -4.04 -8.20
C PHE A 35 12.37 -5.27 -8.61
N ILE A 36 12.98 -6.45 -8.50
CA ILE A 36 12.35 -7.76 -8.72
C ILE A 36 11.06 -7.93 -7.91
N PHE A 37 10.99 -7.40 -6.69
CA PHE A 37 9.77 -7.51 -5.87
C PHE A 37 8.64 -6.60 -6.38
N LEU A 38 8.97 -5.46 -6.99
CA LEU A 38 7.98 -4.59 -7.63
C LEU A 38 7.41 -5.23 -8.90
N MET A 39 8.18 -6.07 -9.59
CA MET A 39 7.68 -6.80 -10.77
C MET A 39 6.54 -7.77 -10.45
N PHE A 40 6.40 -8.22 -9.20
CA PHE A 40 5.24 -8.99 -8.78
C PHE A 40 3.93 -8.22 -8.98
N TYR A 41 3.94 -6.90 -8.75
CA TYR A 41 2.77 -6.05 -8.93
C TYR A 41 2.40 -5.87 -10.40
N PHE A 42 3.30 -6.09 -11.36
CA PHE A 42 2.92 -6.11 -12.79
C PHE A 42 1.96 -7.27 -13.14
N LYS A 43 1.80 -8.29 -12.28
CA LYS A 43 0.81 -9.35 -12.47
C LYS A 43 -0.59 -8.98 -11.94
N LEU A 44 -0.78 -7.83 -11.28
CA LEU A 44 -2.10 -7.35 -10.85
C LEU A 44 -3.17 -7.34 -11.96
N PRO A 45 -2.89 -6.98 -13.22
CA PRO A 45 -3.89 -7.00 -14.29
C PRO A 45 -4.49 -8.39 -14.52
N SER A 46 -3.70 -9.46 -14.34
CA SER A 46 -4.18 -10.83 -14.44
C SER A 46 -5.13 -11.18 -13.30
N PHE A 47 -4.86 -10.71 -12.08
CA PHE A 47 -5.76 -10.88 -10.93
C PHE A 47 -7.06 -10.09 -11.11
N LEU A 48 -7.01 -8.88 -11.67
CA LEU A 48 -8.21 -8.09 -11.96
C LEU A 48 -9.12 -8.78 -12.98
N ARG A 49 -8.56 -9.43 -14.00
CA ARG A 49 -9.35 -10.22 -14.96
C ARG A 49 -10.06 -11.40 -14.31
N PHE A 50 -9.40 -12.07 -13.36
CA PHE A 50 -10.01 -13.16 -12.62
C PHE A 50 -11.14 -12.66 -11.70
N ASP A 51 -10.97 -11.49 -11.09
CA ASP A 51 -12.02 -10.83 -10.31
C ASP A 51 -13.25 -10.48 -11.17
N ASP A 52 -13.06 -10.00 -12.41
CA ASP A 52 -14.17 -9.74 -13.34
C ASP A 52 -14.97 -11.03 -13.61
N GLN A 53 -14.28 -12.16 -13.85
CA GLN A 53 -14.91 -13.48 -14.06
C GLN A 53 -15.67 -13.97 -12.82
N LEU A 54 -15.09 -13.81 -11.63
CA LEU A 54 -15.75 -14.17 -10.37
C LEU A 54 -16.98 -13.30 -10.11
N ASN A 55 -16.91 -12.01 -10.45
CA ASN A 55 -18.03 -11.10 -10.28
C ASN A 55 -19.21 -11.52 -11.15
N GLU A 56 -18.97 -11.91 -12.40
CA GLU A 56 -20.00 -12.45 -13.31
C GLU A 56 -20.69 -13.69 -12.73
N MET A 57 -19.94 -14.60 -12.10
CA MET A 57 -20.52 -15.80 -11.45
C MET A 57 -21.35 -15.45 -10.20
N VAL A 58 -20.94 -14.44 -9.45
CA VAL A 58 -21.59 -14.03 -8.18
C VAL A 58 -22.86 -13.20 -8.43
N LEU A 59 -23.06 -12.61 -9.62
CA LEU A 59 -24.27 -11.85 -9.98
C LEU A 59 -25.57 -12.67 -9.84
N LEU A 60 -25.49 -14.00 -9.90
CA LEU A 60 -26.64 -14.91 -9.79
C LEU A 60 -27.28 -14.92 -8.38
N TYR A 61 -26.53 -14.54 -7.34
CA TYR A 61 -26.98 -14.66 -5.95
C TYR A 61 -26.86 -13.33 -5.19
N ARG A 62 -28.00 -12.68 -4.92
CA ARG A 62 -28.05 -11.34 -4.31
C ARG A 62 -27.38 -11.25 -2.93
N ARG A 63 -27.46 -12.30 -2.11
CA ARG A 63 -26.89 -12.31 -0.75
C ARG A 63 -25.37 -12.49 -0.75
N THR A 64 -24.85 -13.40 -1.58
CA THR A 64 -23.40 -13.65 -1.67
C THR A 64 -22.67 -12.49 -2.32
N ARG A 65 -23.33 -11.74 -3.22
CA ARG A 65 -22.78 -10.52 -3.82
C ARG A 65 -22.36 -9.48 -2.78
N VAL A 66 -23.17 -9.24 -1.75
CA VAL A 66 -22.84 -8.25 -0.72
C VAL A 66 -21.61 -8.68 0.08
N PHE A 67 -21.53 -9.95 0.46
CA PHE A 67 -20.36 -10.49 1.18
C PHE A 67 -19.09 -10.48 0.30
N TYR A 68 -19.23 -10.82 -0.98
CA TYR A 68 -18.12 -10.78 -1.94
C TYR A 68 -17.55 -9.37 -2.10
N GLU A 69 -18.42 -8.39 -2.36
CA GLU A 69 -18.02 -6.98 -2.54
C GLU A 69 -17.39 -6.39 -1.26
N ALA A 70 -17.91 -6.76 -0.08
CA ALA A 70 -17.31 -6.36 1.19
C ALA A 70 -15.93 -7.00 1.39
N GLY A 71 -15.82 -8.32 1.17
CA GLY A 71 -14.56 -9.05 1.29
C GLY A 71 -13.49 -8.53 0.34
N LYS A 72 -13.86 -8.22 -0.91
CA LYS A 72 -12.98 -7.61 -1.91
C LYS A 72 -12.38 -6.29 -1.42
N ARG A 73 -13.19 -5.42 -0.81
CA ARG A 73 -12.71 -4.14 -0.25
C ARG A 73 -11.75 -4.35 0.92
N VAL A 74 -12.03 -5.30 1.79
CA VAL A 74 -11.14 -5.64 2.92
C VAL A 74 -9.80 -6.18 2.43
N ILE A 75 -9.80 -7.10 1.46
CA ILE A 75 -8.58 -7.63 0.85
C ILE A 75 -7.78 -6.50 0.18
N PHE A 76 -8.46 -5.61 -0.55
CA PHE A 76 -7.82 -4.47 -1.18
C PHE A 76 -7.16 -3.52 -0.17
N MET A 77 -7.85 -3.20 0.93
CA MET A 77 -7.27 -2.40 2.02
C MET A 77 -6.06 -3.09 2.65
N PHE A 78 -6.15 -4.40 2.91
CA PHE A 78 -5.03 -5.16 3.46
C PHE A 78 -3.79 -5.10 2.55
N VAL A 79 -3.98 -5.23 1.23
CA VAL A 79 -2.90 -5.08 0.25
C VAL A 79 -2.33 -3.66 0.29
N ALA A 80 -3.18 -2.62 0.33
CA ALA A 80 -2.74 -1.23 0.39
C ALA A 80 -1.87 -0.95 1.64
N PHE A 81 -2.27 -1.46 2.81
CA PHE A 81 -1.49 -1.33 4.05
C PHE A 81 -0.12 -2.00 3.94
N ASN A 82 -0.06 -3.21 3.39
CA ASN A 82 1.20 -3.92 3.19
C ASN A 82 2.12 -3.21 2.18
N VAL A 83 1.56 -2.67 1.09
CA VAL A 83 2.33 -1.89 0.12
C VAL A 83 2.91 -0.64 0.77
N PHE A 84 2.09 0.10 1.51
CA PHE A 84 2.52 1.30 2.23
C PHE A 84 3.62 0.98 3.25
N LEU A 85 3.42 -0.06 4.08
CA LEU A 85 4.42 -0.56 5.02
C LEU A 85 5.75 -0.85 4.33
N CYS A 86 5.72 -1.65 3.26
CA CYS A 86 6.94 -2.04 2.54
C CYS A 86 7.68 -0.82 1.98
N ILE A 87 6.96 0.15 1.40
CA ILE A 87 7.57 1.38 0.88
C ILE A 87 8.16 2.19 2.04
N PHE A 88 7.40 2.42 3.10
CA PHE A 88 7.82 3.25 4.23
C PHE A 88 9.00 2.63 5.02
N TYR A 89 9.05 1.30 5.11
CA TYR A 89 10.20 0.57 5.65
C TYR A 89 11.45 0.76 4.80
N MET A 90 11.31 0.74 3.47
CA MET A 90 12.44 0.94 2.56
C MET A 90 12.97 2.38 2.62
N ILE A 91 12.09 3.36 2.76
CA ILE A 91 12.47 4.77 3.01
C ILE A 91 13.23 4.89 4.34
N GLY A 92 12.75 4.20 5.39
CA GLY A 92 13.43 4.17 6.68
C GLY A 92 14.83 3.57 6.58
N LEU A 93 14.98 2.41 5.93
CA LEU A 93 16.30 1.79 5.70
C LEU A 93 17.23 2.69 4.89
N TYR A 94 16.72 3.36 3.85
CA TYR A 94 17.50 4.33 3.07
C TYR A 94 17.99 5.50 3.94
N SER A 95 17.12 6.00 4.81
CA SER A 95 17.45 7.09 5.73
C SER A 95 18.53 6.68 6.72
N VAL A 96 18.42 5.49 7.31
CA VAL A 96 19.43 4.91 8.20
C VAL A 96 20.77 4.71 7.48
N ALA A 97 20.77 4.15 6.27
CA ALA A 97 21.98 3.97 5.47
C ALA A 97 22.66 5.30 5.09
N SER A 98 21.89 6.37 5.03
CA SER A 98 22.37 7.73 4.75
C SER A 98 22.75 8.51 6.02
N ASN A 99 22.77 7.85 7.20
CA ASN A 99 23.01 8.45 8.51
C ASN A 99 22.00 9.53 8.92
N TYR A 100 20.76 9.47 8.41
CA TYR A 100 19.65 10.29 8.88
C TYR A 100 18.87 9.60 9.98
N ASN A 101 18.27 10.40 10.87
CA ASN A 101 17.26 9.90 11.80
C ASN A 101 16.06 9.37 11.03
N SER A 102 15.53 8.23 11.47
CA SER A 102 14.41 7.55 10.85
C SER A 102 13.44 7.07 11.91
N TRP A 103 12.18 6.86 11.54
CA TRP A 103 11.18 6.20 12.38
C TRP A 103 11.64 4.82 12.91
N LEU A 104 12.58 4.15 12.23
CA LEU A 104 13.16 2.88 12.66
C LEU A 104 14.18 3.02 13.81
N THR A 105 14.92 4.12 13.85
CA THR A 105 16.00 4.34 14.82
C THR A 105 15.59 5.23 15.99
N ASN A 106 14.43 5.88 15.90
CA ASN A 106 13.93 6.72 16.97
C ASN A 106 13.52 5.90 18.19
N SER A 107 13.97 6.28 19.39
CA SER A 107 13.66 5.63 20.66
C SER A 107 12.30 6.06 21.22
N GLY A 108 11.26 6.10 20.37
CA GLY A 108 9.91 6.52 20.75
C GLY A 108 9.21 5.57 21.72
N ASN A 109 7.87 5.55 21.71
CA ASN A 109 7.05 4.72 22.61
C ASN A 109 7.36 3.21 22.53
N PHE A 110 7.91 2.74 21.40
CA PHE A 110 8.27 1.34 21.17
C PHE A 110 9.78 1.05 21.27
N GLY A 111 10.59 2.03 21.68
CA GLY A 111 12.05 1.94 21.63
C GLY A 111 12.58 1.89 20.20
N ILE A 112 13.84 1.48 20.03
CA ILE A 112 14.48 1.37 18.71
C ILE A 112 13.89 0.16 17.99
N ILE A 113 13.09 0.42 16.94
CA ILE A 113 12.40 -0.62 16.17
C ILE A 113 13.39 -1.42 15.32
N LEU A 114 14.47 -0.79 14.84
CA LEU A 114 15.47 -1.43 13.98
C LEU A 114 16.14 -2.66 14.61
N ASP A 115 16.33 -2.65 15.93
CA ASP A 115 17.02 -3.72 16.66
C ASP A 115 16.11 -4.91 16.99
N ARG A 116 14.82 -4.80 16.67
CA ARG A 116 13.81 -5.83 16.96
C ARG A 116 13.80 -6.92 15.87
N PRO A 117 13.29 -8.12 16.19
CA PRO A 117 13.15 -9.15 15.18
C PRO A 117 12.19 -8.72 14.05
N LEU A 118 12.44 -9.20 12.82
CA LEU A 118 11.70 -8.83 11.60
C LEU A 118 10.16 -8.91 11.72
N HIS A 119 9.65 -9.87 12.50
CA HIS A 119 8.21 -10.02 12.70
C HIS A 119 7.61 -8.89 13.54
N GLU A 120 8.34 -8.40 14.56
CA GLU A 120 7.94 -7.23 15.34
C GLU A 120 8.00 -5.96 14.49
N ILE A 121 9.05 -5.80 13.69
CA ILE A 121 9.17 -4.67 12.74
C ILE A 121 7.97 -4.65 11.79
N TYR A 122 7.61 -5.80 11.22
CA TYR A 122 6.44 -5.93 10.36
C TYR A 122 5.16 -5.55 11.12
N PHE A 123 4.99 -6.01 12.36
CA PHE A 123 3.81 -5.70 13.17
C PHE A 123 3.67 -4.20 13.46
N PHE A 124 4.74 -3.54 13.91
CA PHE A 124 4.73 -2.10 14.19
C PHE A 124 4.50 -1.27 12.94
N GLY A 125 5.15 -1.63 11.84
CA GLY A 125 4.95 -0.94 10.58
C GLY A 125 3.55 -1.21 9.98
N PHE A 126 2.97 -2.39 10.21
CA PHE A 126 1.59 -2.67 9.80
C PHE A 126 0.59 -1.85 10.62
N TYR A 127 0.77 -1.79 11.95
CA TYR A 127 0.02 -0.91 12.84
C TYR A 127 0.07 0.54 12.36
N PHE A 128 1.27 1.02 12.03
CA PHE A 128 1.49 2.35 11.49
C PHE A 128 0.74 2.56 10.16
N SER A 129 0.87 1.62 9.21
CA SER A 129 0.19 1.69 7.92
C SER A 129 -1.33 1.72 8.06
N LEU A 130 -1.88 0.98 9.03
CA LEU A 130 -3.29 0.96 9.32
C LEU A 130 -3.75 2.31 9.87
N GLY A 131 -3.02 2.90 10.81
CA GLY A 131 -3.33 4.24 11.33
C GLY A 131 -3.36 5.31 10.23
N THR A 132 -2.28 5.38 9.45
CA THR A 132 -2.08 6.42 8.43
C THR A 132 -3.03 6.27 7.25
N VAL A 133 -3.19 5.06 6.69
CA VAL A 133 -3.97 4.84 5.46
C VAL A 133 -5.46 4.67 5.74
N SER A 134 -5.86 4.06 6.87
CA SER A 134 -7.28 3.77 7.14
C SER A 134 -8.01 4.87 7.92
N THR A 135 -7.36 5.42 8.95
CA THR A 135 -8.04 6.32 9.88
C THR A 135 -7.68 7.79 9.69
N THR A 136 -6.65 8.11 8.89
CA THR A 136 -6.05 9.46 8.78
C THR A 136 -5.68 10.08 10.14
N MET A 137 -5.72 9.29 11.21
CA MET A 137 -5.31 9.70 12.53
C MET A 137 -3.78 9.70 12.53
N GLY A 138 -3.24 10.86 12.92
CA GLY A 138 -1.84 11.19 12.75
C GLY A 138 -0.87 10.24 13.45
N TYR A 139 0.40 10.51 13.15
CA TYR A 139 1.64 9.83 13.53
C TYR A 139 1.91 9.65 15.05
N GLY A 140 0.92 9.23 15.84
CA GLY A 140 0.94 9.29 17.30
C GLY A 140 2.15 8.59 17.93
N ASP A 141 2.30 7.29 17.70
CA ASP A 141 3.39 6.50 18.29
C ASP A 141 4.60 6.34 17.36
N ILE A 142 4.37 6.46 16.05
CA ILE A 142 5.38 6.35 14.99
C ILE A 142 5.20 7.54 14.07
N SER A 143 6.26 8.33 13.89
CA SER A 143 6.25 9.53 13.07
C SER A 143 7.47 9.61 12.16
N PRO A 144 7.33 10.27 10.99
CA PRO A 144 8.45 10.56 10.11
C PRO A 144 9.43 11.47 10.84
N MET A 145 10.72 11.11 10.81
CA MET A 145 11.79 11.82 11.51
C MET A 145 12.60 12.73 10.58
N ASN A 146 12.38 12.62 9.27
CA ASN A 146 13.12 13.37 8.27
C ASN A 146 12.19 13.86 7.15
N ILE A 147 12.68 14.81 6.37
CA ILE A 147 11.91 15.46 5.29
C ILE A 147 11.46 14.44 4.23
N ILE A 148 12.27 13.41 3.98
CA ILE A 148 11.98 12.38 2.99
C ILE A 148 10.77 11.55 3.44
N GLU A 149 10.75 11.12 4.71
CA GLU A 149 9.64 10.41 5.33
C GLU A 149 8.39 11.29 5.45
N CYS A 150 8.53 12.61 5.68
CA CYS A 150 7.41 13.55 5.74
C CYS A 150 6.76 13.84 4.37
N SER A 151 7.51 13.67 3.28
CA SER A 151 7.04 13.95 1.92
C SER A 151 6.19 12.84 1.30
N TRP A 152 6.06 11.71 1.99
CA TRP A 152 5.41 10.48 1.53
C TRP A 152 4.05 10.23 2.16
#